data_AF-A0AAD4J4V3-F1
#
_entry.id   AF-A0AAD4J4V3-F1
#
_cell.length_a   1.000
_cell.length_b   1.000
_cell.length_c   1.000
_cell.angle_alpha   90.00
_cell.angle_beta   90.00
_cell.angle_gamma   90.00
#
_symmetry.space_group_name_H-M   'P 1'
#
loop_
_entity.id
_entity.type
_entity.pdbx_description
1 polymer ?
#
loop_
_entity_poly.entity_id
_entity_poly.type
_entity_poly.pdbx_seq_one_letter_code
_entity_poly.pdbx_strand_id
1 'polypeptide(L)' 'MVMGEQGEDERWCRTPRQERCKIPATACPPPPPRKKGAKHRILPPKDGYFQPPDIELFFALAFTRPQQQAADATQLDL' A
#
# COMPACT_ATOMS: atom_id res chain seq x y z
N MET A 1 30.73 10.98 40.66
CA MET A 1 29.91 9.79 40.35
C MET A 1 28.49 10.09 40.81
N VAL A 2 27.55 10.20 39.88
CA VAL A 2 26.12 10.31 40.23
C VAL A 2 25.65 8.91 40.59
N MET A 3 25.26 8.71 41.84
CA MET A 3 24.61 7.48 42.30
C MET A 3 23.17 7.52 41.80
N GLY A 4 22.92 6.91 40.64
CA GLY A 4 21.58 6.80 40.08
C GLY A 4 20.74 5.84 40.92
N GLU A 5 19.55 6.30 41.31
CA GLU A 5 18.46 5.55 41.94
C GLU A 5 17.89 4.50 40.96
N GLN A 6 18.73 3.58 40.50
CA GLN A 6 18.35 2.48 39.62
C GLN A 6 17.83 1.32 40.48
N GLY A 7 16.61 1.43 40.98
CA GLY A 7 16.00 0.35 41.77
C GLY A 7 14.50 0.47 41.97
N GLU A 8 13.96 1.69 41.95
CA GLU A 8 12.54 1.93 42.21
C GLU A 8 11.71 1.95 40.92
N ASP A 9 12.24 2.57 39.86
CA ASP A 9 11.59 2.65 38.54
C ASP A 9 11.39 1.27 37.89
N GLU A 10 12.34 0.35 38.09
CA GLU A 10 12.22 -1.03 37.60
C GLU A 10 11.10 -1.81 38.30
N ARG A 11 10.75 -1.45 39.54
CA ARG A 11 9.70 -2.12 40.30
C ARG A 11 8.31 -1.65 39.88
N TRP A 12 8.18 -0.38 39.48
CA TRP A 12 6.94 0.22 39.04
C TRP A 12 6.54 -0.21 37.62
N CYS A 13 7.51 -0.45 36.74
CA CYS A 13 7.28 -0.84 35.35
C CYS A 13 7.24 -2.37 35.12
N ARG A 14 6.85 -3.18 36.13
CA ARG A 14 6.76 -4.65 36.01
C ARG A 14 5.33 -5.15 36.10
N THR A 15 5.02 -6.13 35.24
CA THR A 15 3.75 -6.88 35.29
C THR A 15 3.55 -7.50 36.69
N PRO A 16 2.44 -7.22 37.39
CA PRO A 16 2.15 -7.82 38.69
C PRO A 16 2.11 -9.36 38.62
N ARG A 17 2.88 -10.04 39.47
CA ARG A 17 3.03 -11.51 39.45
C ARG A 17 2.06 -12.27 40.37
N GLN A 18 1.29 -11.54 41.18
CA GLN A 18 0.38 -12.13 42.16
C GLN A 18 -0.83 -12.78 41.45
N GLU A 19 -1.29 -13.93 41.96
CA GLU A 19 -2.32 -14.74 41.29
C GLU A 19 -3.61 -13.97 41.02
N ARG A 20 -4.03 -13.09 41.96
CA ARG A 20 -5.21 -12.22 41.79
C ARG A 20 -5.12 -11.24 40.61
N CYS A 21 -3.91 -10.98 40.12
CA CYS A 21 -3.64 -10.08 39.00
C CYS A 21 -3.41 -10.84 37.68
N LYS A 22 -3.34 -12.18 37.72
CA LYS A 22 -3.20 -12.99 36.51
C LYS A 22 -4.54 -13.08 35.81
N ILE A 23 -4.52 -12.93 34.49
CA ILE A 23 -5.70 -13.18 33.66
C ILE A 23 -5.96 -14.69 33.70
N PRO A 24 -7.19 -15.13 34.04
CA PRO A 24 -7.54 -16.54 34.00
C PRO A 24 -7.24 -17.11 32.61
N ALA A 25 -6.50 -18.22 32.55
CA ALA A 25 -6.28 -18.94 31.31
C ALA A 25 -7.59 -19.61 30.88
N THR A 26 -8.47 -18.86 30.20
CA THR A 26 -9.63 -19.44 29.53
C THR A 26 -9.16 -20.33 28.40
N ALA A 27 -9.80 -21.47 28.19
CA ALA A 27 -9.59 -22.29 27.02
C ALA A 27 -9.71 -21.41 25.76
N CYS A 28 -8.66 -21.39 24.93
CA CYS A 28 -8.70 -20.65 23.67
C CYS A 28 -9.94 -21.09 22.89
N PRO A 29 -10.78 -20.15 22.41
CA PRO A 29 -11.93 -20.54 21.60
C PRO A 29 -11.45 -21.31 20.37
N PRO A 30 -12.27 -22.25 19.86
CA PRO A 30 -11.91 -22.99 18.65
C PRO A 30 -11.62 -22.02 17.50
N PRO A 31 -10.71 -22.38 16.58
CA PRO A 31 -10.34 -21.52 15.48
C PRO A 31 -11.56 -21.14 14.63
N PRO A 32 -11.62 -19.91 14.11
CA PRO A 32 -12.74 -19.46 13.30
C PRO A 32 -12.86 -20.33 12.03
N PRO A 33 -14.09 -20.59 11.55
CA PRO A 33 -14.29 -21.36 10.34
C PRO A 33 -13.67 -20.64 9.13
N ARG A 34 -13.04 -21.42 8.23
CA ARG A 34 -12.44 -20.87 7.02
C ARG A 34 -13.51 -20.21 6.16
N LYS A 35 -13.24 -18.98 5.70
CA LYS A 35 -14.10 -18.30 4.72
C LYS A 35 -14.19 -19.16 3.46
N LYS A 36 -15.41 -19.45 3.01
CA LYS A 36 -15.64 -20.15 1.74
C LYS A 36 -15.11 -19.27 0.61
N GLY A 37 -14.42 -19.87 -0.36
CA GLY A 37 -13.93 -19.15 -1.54
C GLY A 37 -15.09 -18.44 -2.25
N ALA A 38 -14.82 -17.24 -2.79
CA ALA A 38 -15.80 -16.55 -3.61
C ALA A 38 -16.14 -17.43 -4.83
N LYS A 39 -17.42 -17.77 -5.00
CA LYS A 39 -17.88 -18.59 -6.15
C LYS A 39 -17.76 -17.84 -7.49
N HIS A 40 -17.71 -16.51 -7.43
CA HIS A 40 -17.61 -15.66 -8.59
C HIS A 40 -16.26 -14.96 -8.60
N ARG A 41 -15.55 -15.09 -9.71
CA ARG A 41 -14.45 -14.20 -10.03
C ARG A 41 -15.03 -12.79 -10.14
N ILE A 42 -14.58 -11.88 -9.28
CA ILE A 42 -14.83 -10.45 -9.47
C ILE A 42 -14.09 -10.10 -10.75
N LEU A 43 -14.82 -9.99 -11.85
CA LEU A 43 -14.23 -9.50 -13.09
C LEU A 43 -13.97 -8.00 -12.93
N PRO A 44 -12.85 -7.50 -13.45
CA PRO A 44 -12.66 -6.06 -13.53
C PRO A 44 -13.83 -5.43 -14.33
N PRO A 45 -14.23 -4.19 -14.00
CA PRO A 45 -15.18 -3.43 -14.80
C PRO A 45 -14.74 -3.46 -16.27
N LYS A 46 -15.69 -3.69 -17.16
CA LYS A 46 -15.44 -3.83 -18.61
C LYS A 46 -14.69 -2.63 -19.17
N ASP A 47 -14.95 -1.46 -18.60
CA ASP A 47 -14.45 -0.18 -19.05
C ASP A 47 -13.24 0.30 -18.22
N GLY A 48 -12.68 -0.56 -17.36
CA GLY A 48 -11.59 -0.19 -16.46
C GLY A 48 -12.09 0.49 -15.18
N TYR A 49 -11.25 0.46 -14.14
CA TYR A 49 -11.61 1.02 -12.82
C TYR A 49 -11.56 2.54 -12.76
N PHE A 50 -10.80 3.16 -13.66
CA PHE A 50 -10.62 4.59 -13.73
C PHE A 50 -10.58 4.97 -15.20
N GLN A 51 -11.64 5.65 -15.64
CA GLN A 51 -11.74 6.28 -16.95
C GLN A 51 -11.76 7.80 -16.75
N PRO A 52 -10.60 8.40 -16.43
CA PRO A 52 -10.51 9.85 -16.36
C PRO A 52 -10.66 10.37 -17.79
N PRO A 53 -11.54 11.35 -18.03
CA PRO A 53 -11.88 11.81 -19.38
C PRO A 53 -10.72 12.48 -20.14
N ASP A 54 -9.53 12.63 -19.53
CA ASP A 54 -8.48 13.53 -20.03
C ASP A 54 -7.02 13.05 -19.87
N ILE A 55 -6.71 11.91 -19.23
CA ILE A 55 -5.30 11.46 -19.04
C ILE A 55 -4.58 11.17 -20.36
N GLU A 56 -5.28 10.59 -21.33
CA GLU A 56 -4.72 10.37 -22.67
C GLU A 56 -4.36 11.68 -23.38
N LEU A 57 -5.11 12.76 -23.11
CA LEU A 57 -4.81 14.09 -23.64
C LEU A 57 -3.55 14.68 -23.01
N PHE A 58 -3.32 14.47 -21.71
CA PHE A 58 -2.08 14.90 -21.06
C PHE A 58 -0.84 14.27 -21.71
N PHE A 59 -0.89 12.98 -22.06
CA PHE A 59 0.23 12.32 -22.74
C PHE A 59 0.40 12.79 -24.19
N ALA A 60 -0.70 13.01 -24.92
CA ALA A 60 -0.63 13.56 -26.27
C ALA A 60 0.04 14.94 -26.27
N LEU A 61 -0.33 15.82 -25.33
CA LEU A 61 0.25 17.16 -25.20
C LEU A 61 1.70 17.13 -24.71
N ALA A 62 2.04 16.24 -23.77
CA ALA A 62 3.38 16.16 -23.19
C ALA A 62 4.42 15.55 -24.14
N PHE A 63 4.01 14.71 -25.10
CA PHE A 63 4.93 13.95 -25.94
C PHE A 63 4.87 14.28 -27.44
N THR A 64 4.17 15.35 -27.86
CA THR A 64 4.29 15.85 -29.24
C THR A 64 5.72 16.34 -29.49
N ARG A 65 6.54 15.50 -30.12
CA ARG A 65 7.81 15.94 -30.72
C ARG A 65 7.47 16.84 -31.91
N PRO A 66 7.95 18.09 -31.98
CA PRO A 66 7.84 18.86 -33.22
C PRO A 66 8.67 18.13 -34.28
N GLN A 67 7.99 17.45 -35.19
CA GLN A 67 8.58 16.97 -36.44
C GLN A 67 9.03 18.23 -37.17
N GLN A 68 10.33 18.53 -37.09
CA GLN A 68 10.96 19.51 -37.96
C GLN A 68 10.58 19.11 -39.39
N GLN A 69 9.75 19.93 -40.04
CA GLN A 69 9.55 19.86 -41.47
C GLN A 69 10.94 20.01 -42.09
N ALA A 70 11.50 18.90 -42.57
CA ALA A 70 12.54 18.94 -43.57
C ALA A 70 11.91 19.70 -44.74
N ALA A 71 12.45 20.89 -44.97
CA ALA A 71 12.12 21.72 -46.10
C ALA A 71 12.16 20.86 -47.38
N ASP A 72 11.15 21.08 -48.19
CA ASP A 72 11.22 20.95 -49.64
C ASP A 72 12.66 21.01 -50.17
N ALA A 73 13.11 19.87 -50.69
CA ALA A 73 14.12 19.80 -51.73
C ALA A 73 13.90 18.48 -52.48
N THR A 74 12.87 18.43 -53.31
CA THR A 74 12.87 17.48 -54.42
C THR A 74 14.05 17.79 -55.35
N GLN A 75 15.06 16.94 -55.23
CA GLN A 75 16.02 16.47 -56.23
C GLN A 75 15.60 16.68 -57.69
N LEU A 76 16.54 17.05 -58.58
CA LEU A 76 16.98 16.21 -59.72
C LEU A 76 18.05 16.92 -60.58
N ASP A 77 19.10 16.15 -60.83
CA ASP A 77 20.20 16.34 -61.78
C ASP A 77 19.66 16.40 -63.23
N LEU A 78 19.95 17.49 -63.95
CA LEU A 78 20.37 17.55 -65.36
C LEU A 78 20.89 18.96 -65.73
#